data_AF-A0AAN7DLR8-F1
#
_entry.id   AF-A0AAN7DLR8-F1
#
_cell.length_a   1.000
_cell.length_b   1.000
_cell.length_c   1.000
_cell.angle_alpha   90.00
_cell.angle_beta   90.00
_cell.angle_gamma   90.00
#
_symmetry.space_group_name_H-M   'P 1'
#
loop_
_entity.id
_entity.type
_entity.pdbx_description
1 polymer ?
#
loop_
_entity_poly.entity_id
_entity_poly.type
_entity_poly.pdbx_seq_one_letter_code
_entity_poly.pdbx_strand_id
1 'polypeptide(L)'
;MLRTGHHVKYKQCALPVLCRFLSIQLASGNKAPTISSDPDVCIVSRSSLRNKKSKRRKELIAPSIPLSQRLRDASIKKELASRDWNALPIDVSYNRVPPPTHVDVATLAHGLEKVLFNPGVHFLRDPKTKVYNFTPYLEDITQPLDFDYDSLQPYITSSKDTSLVDLARKLEKQYIGSTSSVSAVLSHLYFVMSNFKPVNTSCLSRAFENESKKFTKGSRTPASIYLRWKDGVYAVDVDKSYDLDETILSVLGKSLEKVLTSEPDEFEKHLKENSSQLTEQEKNQPESYAYGEIGKFLLRSQLDCFDPKLPRGTFDLKTRAVMPVRLDIQNYTEYLGYKLKRSKGLFESFEREYYDMIRSAFLKYSFQVRIGHMDGIMVAYHNTSKIFGFQYISREEMDSRLFGSTKIGDQVFRNALVMFESILDKAIEKYPRQTLRLSFDTKQHNQTKEATTYVFVEAVPDTAATAATTNTEAAQVAAVLEPTSTSEYDYRPYDNLTMYSLKTQSLVNNRAIQGPLEFKNPRRDTWTVHTKIEEIYADDLKKKQERFVQMRKLQASVYLPSNKKNPLHAMFKRISEKELKNETQ
;
A
#
# COMPACT_ATOMS: atom_id res chain seq x y z
N MET A 1 -70.46 -31.87 -2.73
CA MET A 1 -70.18 -31.62 -4.16
C MET A 1 -68.82 -30.94 -4.28
N LEU A 2 -67.93 -31.57 -5.07
CA LEU A 2 -66.75 -31.04 -5.78
C LEU A 2 -65.72 -30.08 -5.11
N ARG A 3 -64.47 -30.60 -5.13
CA ARG A 3 -63.11 -30.02 -5.06
C ARG A 3 -62.98 -28.53 -5.43
N THR A 4 -62.11 -27.75 -4.79
CA THR A 4 -60.63 -27.65 -4.94
C THR A 4 -60.17 -26.59 -3.90
N GLY A 5 -59.01 -26.53 -3.24
CA GLY A 5 -57.69 -27.11 -3.43
C GLY A 5 -56.67 -26.00 -3.66
N HIS A 6 -56.20 -25.28 -2.62
CA HIS A 6 -54.96 -24.47 -2.65
C HIS A 6 -54.24 -24.54 -1.29
N HIS A 7 -53.03 -25.10 -1.29
CA HIS A 7 -52.13 -25.22 -0.15
C HIS A 7 -51.11 -24.06 -0.18
N VAL A 8 -51.07 -23.25 0.88
CA VAL A 8 -49.96 -22.35 1.20
C VAL A 8 -49.24 -22.93 2.42
N LYS A 9 -47.96 -23.25 2.29
CA LYS A 9 -47.11 -23.69 3.41
C LYS A 9 -46.37 -22.49 3.99
N TYR A 10 -46.75 -22.10 5.20
CA TYR A 10 -45.91 -21.33 6.13
C TYR A 10 -44.80 -22.23 6.68
N LYS A 11 -43.58 -21.70 6.81
CA LYS A 11 -42.56 -22.24 7.73
C LYS A 11 -42.03 -21.12 8.62
N GLN A 12 -42.18 -21.35 9.91
CA GLN A 12 -41.79 -20.53 11.04
C GLN A 12 -40.29 -20.66 11.39
N CYS A 13 -39.78 -19.55 11.93
CA CYS A 13 -38.93 -19.38 13.13
C CYS A 13 -37.59 -20.14 13.28
N ALA A 14 -36.53 -19.40 13.62
CA ALA A 14 -36.19 -19.11 15.02
C ALA A 14 -35.07 -18.05 15.14
N LEU A 15 -35.40 -16.89 15.69
CA LEU A 15 -34.51 -16.06 16.51
C LEU A 15 -34.72 -16.47 17.98
N PRO A 16 -33.80 -16.13 18.89
CA PRO A 16 -34.27 -15.26 19.95
C PRO A 16 -33.32 -14.10 20.30
N VAL A 17 -33.94 -13.21 21.05
CA VAL A 17 -33.64 -11.82 21.34
C VAL A 17 -33.58 -11.66 22.88
N LEU A 18 -32.70 -10.76 23.31
CA LEU A 18 -32.66 -9.95 24.56
C LEU A 18 -32.57 -10.58 25.98
N CYS A 19 -31.50 -10.14 26.65
CA CYS A 19 -31.40 -9.50 27.97
C CYS A 19 -32.52 -9.66 29.02
N ARG A 20 -32.10 -10.00 30.26
CA ARG A 20 -32.61 -9.40 31.51
C ARG A 20 -31.49 -9.25 32.57
N PHE A 21 -31.60 -8.16 33.34
CA PHE A 21 -30.78 -7.70 34.46
C PHE A 21 -31.42 -8.05 35.81
N LEU A 22 -30.61 -7.93 36.90
CA LEU A 22 -30.95 -7.76 38.35
C LEU A 22 -31.49 -9.02 39.08
N SER A 23 -31.12 -9.44 40.31
CA SER A 23 -30.53 -8.77 41.50
C SER A 23 -30.04 -9.76 42.59
N ILE A 24 -28.88 -9.44 43.20
CA ILE A 24 -28.59 -9.29 44.66
C ILE A 24 -28.51 -10.49 45.65
N GLN A 25 -27.47 -10.35 46.52
CA GLN A 25 -27.19 -10.83 47.91
C GLN A 25 -26.14 -11.96 48.05
N LEU A 26 -25.21 -12.00 49.03
CA LEU A 26 -24.49 -11.08 49.93
C LEU A 26 -23.51 -12.00 50.71
N ALA A 27 -22.25 -11.60 50.94
CA ALA A 27 -21.39 -11.95 52.10
C ALA A 27 -19.96 -11.43 51.85
N SER A 28 -19.63 -10.17 52.20
CA SER A 28 -19.04 -9.72 53.47
C SER A 28 -17.66 -10.31 53.80
N GLY A 29 -16.63 -9.45 53.79
CA GLY A 29 -15.30 -9.77 54.32
C GLY A 29 -14.27 -8.68 54.01
N ASN A 30 -14.23 -7.64 54.84
CA ASN A 30 -13.29 -6.51 54.81
C ASN A 30 -11.81 -6.94 54.82
N LYS A 31 -10.96 -6.27 54.03
CA LYS A 31 -9.76 -5.52 54.47
C LYS A 31 -8.96 -5.00 53.27
N ALA A 32 -8.64 -3.71 53.30
CA ALA A 32 -7.53 -3.07 52.59
C ALA A 32 -6.69 -2.32 53.65
N PRO A 33 -5.53 -1.71 53.36
CA PRO A 33 -4.71 -1.71 52.14
C PRO A 33 -3.19 -1.94 52.42
N THR A 34 -2.33 -2.04 51.40
CA THR A 34 -0.97 -1.44 51.43
C THR A 34 -0.30 -1.44 50.05
N ILE A 35 0.48 -0.38 49.81
CA ILE A 35 1.17 0.04 48.58
C ILE A 35 2.64 -0.43 48.64
N SER A 36 3.21 -0.86 47.50
CA SER A 36 4.66 -0.92 47.21
C SER A 36 4.83 -1.32 45.73
N SER A 37 5.14 -0.43 44.79
CA SER A 37 6.47 0.04 44.34
C SER A 37 7.44 -1.05 43.85
N ASP A 38 7.57 -1.11 42.52
CA ASP A 38 8.80 -1.31 41.73
C ASP A 38 9.33 -2.74 41.43
N PRO A 39 10.26 -2.92 40.45
CA PRO A 39 10.03 -3.75 39.27
C PRO A 39 10.97 -4.98 39.19
N ASP A 40 10.50 -6.09 38.62
CA ASP A 40 11.33 -7.28 38.44
C ASP A 40 12.38 -7.10 37.32
N VAL A 41 13.55 -6.59 37.71
CA VAL A 41 14.83 -6.74 37.02
C VAL A 41 15.46 -8.05 37.50
N CYS A 42 15.47 -9.08 36.65
CA CYS A 42 16.14 -10.34 36.98
C CYS A 42 17.63 -10.26 36.61
N ILE A 43 18.46 -9.86 37.58
CA ILE A 43 19.93 -10.01 37.53
C ILE A 43 20.27 -11.47 37.79
N VAL A 44 20.80 -12.17 36.79
CA VAL A 44 21.33 -13.53 36.97
C VAL A 44 22.70 -13.43 37.63
N SER A 45 22.79 -13.86 38.90
CA SER A 45 24.06 -13.97 39.61
C SER A 45 24.86 -15.19 39.15
N ARG A 46 26.18 -15.00 39.01
CA ARG A 46 27.17 -16.06 38.81
C ARG A 46 27.50 -16.70 40.15
N SER A 47 27.14 -17.96 40.36
CA SER A 47 27.95 -18.91 41.14
C SER A 47 27.37 -20.31 41.15
N SER A 48 28.05 -21.25 40.50
CA SER A 48 28.57 -22.48 41.14
C SER A 48 28.97 -23.50 40.06
N LEU A 49 30.27 -23.52 39.76
CA LEU A 49 30.93 -24.60 39.05
C LEU A 49 30.93 -25.84 39.94
N ARG A 50 30.20 -26.88 39.56
CA ARG A 50 30.47 -28.26 40.01
C ARG A 50 30.46 -29.20 38.80
N ASN A 51 31.65 -29.74 38.56
CA ASN A 51 31.94 -30.80 37.60
C ASN A 51 30.99 -31.99 37.77
N LYS A 52 30.15 -32.25 36.77
CA LYS A 52 29.56 -33.57 36.53
C LYS A 52 29.92 -34.04 35.13
N LYS A 53 30.57 -35.20 35.10
CA LYS A 53 31.09 -35.93 33.94
C LYS A 53 30.06 -36.00 32.80
N SER A 54 30.56 -35.71 31.61
CA SER A 54 30.02 -35.99 30.28
C SER A 54 29.05 -37.18 30.23
N LYS A 55 27.74 -36.89 30.06
CA LYS A 55 26.84 -37.74 29.28
C LYS A 55 26.63 -37.04 27.95
N ARG A 56 27.05 -37.67 26.86
CA ARG A 56 26.67 -37.31 25.47
C ARG A 56 25.16 -37.04 25.45
N ARG A 57 24.78 -35.77 25.37
CA ARG A 57 23.41 -35.36 25.07
C ARG A 57 23.17 -35.87 23.65
N LYS A 58 22.32 -36.89 23.48
CA LYS A 58 21.79 -37.24 22.16
C LYS A 58 21.24 -35.94 21.58
N GLU A 59 21.80 -35.50 20.45
CA GLU A 59 21.17 -34.46 19.65
C GLU A 59 19.70 -34.85 19.46
N LEU A 60 18.80 -33.92 19.78
CA LEU A 60 17.40 -34.04 19.42
C LEU A 60 17.35 -34.18 17.90
N ILE A 61 17.16 -35.42 17.44
CA ILE A 61 16.97 -35.76 16.03
C ILE A 61 15.86 -34.83 15.53
N ALA A 62 16.21 -33.91 14.62
CA ALA A 62 15.22 -33.05 13.97
C ALA A 62 14.10 -33.95 13.43
N PRO A 63 12.81 -33.61 13.64
CA PRO A 63 11.71 -34.49 13.25
C PRO A 63 11.87 -34.86 11.77
N SER A 64 11.93 -36.16 11.51
CA SER A 64 12.15 -36.71 10.17
C SER A 64 11.03 -36.24 9.25
N ILE A 65 11.39 -35.52 8.19
CA ILE A 65 10.44 -35.01 7.19
C ILE A 65 9.60 -36.19 6.65
N PRO A 66 8.26 -36.10 6.62
CA PRO A 66 7.41 -37.16 6.10
C PRO A 66 7.79 -37.55 4.66
N LEU A 67 7.74 -38.86 4.35
CA LEU A 67 8.07 -39.38 3.01
C LEU A 67 7.22 -38.72 1.90
N SER A 68 5.94 -38.47 2.19
CA SER A 68 5.04 -37.79 1.25
C SER A 68 5.51 -36.38 0.89
N GLN A 69 6.12 -35.65 1.83
CA GLN A 69 6.69 -34.33 1.55
C GLN A 69 7.99 -34.43 0.75
N ARG A 70 8.84 -35.43 1.03
CA ARG A 70 10.07 -35.67 0.26
C ARG A 70 9.79 -36.02 -1.21
N LEU A 71 8.81 -36.88 -1.46
CA LEU A 71 8.42 -37.26 -2.83
C LEU A 71 7.86 -36.05 -3.60
N ARG A 72 7.07 -35.20 -2.94
CA ARG A 72 6.59 -33.94 -3.52
C ARG A 72 7.73 -32.97 -3.84
N ASP A 73 8.63 -32.73 -2.89
CA ASP A 73 9.80 -31.86 -3.09
C ASP A 73 10.66 -32.35 -4.27
N ALA A 74 10.83 -33.66 -4.41
CA ALA A 74 11.55 -34.26 -5.54
C ALA A 74 10.82 -34.04 -6.87
N SER A 75 9.49 -34.20 -6.89
CA SER A 75 8.67 -33.94 -8.08
C SER A 75 8.76 -32.48 -8.53
N ILE A 76 8.65 -31.54 -7.59
CA ILE A 76 8.72 -30.10 -7.89
C ILE A 76 10.13 -29.75 -8.36
N LYS A 77 11.19 -30.26 -7.72
CA LYS A 77 12.56 -30.04 -8.20
C LYS A 77 12.78 -30.56 -9.62
N LYS A 78 12.19 -31.71 -9.97
CA LYS A 78 12.24 -32.24 -11.32
C LYS A 78 11.50 -31.33 -12.31
N GLU A 79 10.36 -30.77 -11.92
CA GLU A 79 9.63 -29.79 -12.73
C GLU A 79 10.43 -28.49 -12.92
N LEU A 80 11.05 -27.98 -11.86
CA LEU A 80 11.87 -26.77 -11.91
C LEU A 80 13.16 -26.93 -12.71
N ALA A 81 13.63 -28.17 -12.89
CA ALA A 81 14.74 -28.47 -13.77
C ALA A 81 14.33 -28.52 -15.27
N SER A 82 13.04 -28.39 -15.58
CA SER A 82 12.60 -28.21 -16.97
C SER A 82 12.99 -26.82 -17.49
N ARG A 83 13.11 -26.68 -18.82
CA ARG A 83 13.58 -25.44 -19.47
C ARG A 83 12.64 -24.23 -19.31
N ASP A 84 11.44 -24.42 -18.76
CA ASP A 84 10.42 -23.37 -18.71
C ASP A 84 10.45 -22.55 -17.41
N TRP A 85 11.15 -23.04 -16.38
CA TRP A 85 11.24 -22.38 -15.08
C TRP A 85 12.60 -21.72 -14.90
N ASN A 86 12.60 -20.42 -14.61
CA ASN A 86 13.81 -19.64 -14.40
C ASN A 86 13.95 -19.24 -12.94
N ALA A 87 15.07 -19.61 -12.31
CA ALA A 87 15.41 -19.12 -10.98
C ALA A 87 15.70 -17.61 -11.03
N LEU A 88 15.11 -16.85 -10.11
CA LEU A 88 15.45 -15.43 -9.99
C LEU A 88 16.89 -15.27 -9.46
N PRO A 89 17.67 -14.34 -10.03
CA PRO A 89 19.03 -14.07 -9.59
C PRO A 89 19.04 -13.55 -8.15
N ILE A 90 20.06 -13.94 -7.40
CA ILE A 90 20.20 -13.62 -5.96
C ILE A 90 21.24 -12.52 -5.70
N ASP A 91 22.10 -12.27 -6.68
CA ASP A 91 23.27 -11.40 -6.69
C ASP A 91 23.01 -10.00 -7.27
N VAL A 92 21.78 -9.74 -7.71
CA VAL A 92 21.34 -8.41 -8.17
C VAL A 92 21.01 -7.53 -6.95
N SER A 93 21.47 -6.27 -6.96
CA SER A 93 21.19 -5.29 -5.90
C SER A 93 20.56 -4.01 -6.46
N TYR A 94 19.76 -3.34 -5.63
CA TYR A 94 19.26 -1.99 -5.90
C TYR A 94 20.22 -0.98 -5.27
N ASN A 95 20.88 -0.19 -6.11
CA ASN A 95 21.97 0.70 -5.70
C ASN A 95 21.55 2.16 -5.83
N ARG A 96 22.02 3.01 -4.92
CA ARG A 96 21.76 4.45 -4.96
C ARG A 96 22.52 5.08 -6.12
N VAL A 97 21.84 5.97 -6.85
CA VAL A 97 22.42 6.80 -7.90
C VAL A 97 22.43 8.24 -7.39
N PRO A 98 23.57 8.97 -7.48
CA PRO A 98 23.60 10.39 -7.13
C PRO A 98 22.62 11.21 -7.99
N PRO A 99 21.90 12.16 -7.40
CA PRO A 99 21.00 13.01 -8.18
C PRO A 99 21.81 13.91 -9.15
N PRO A 100 21.27 14.24 -10.33
CA PRO A 100 21.94 15.16 -11.27
C PRO A 100 22.19 16.55 -10.66
N THR A 101 21.25 17.03 -9.85
CA THR A 101 21.32 18.30 -9.14
C THR A 101 20.96 18.06 -7.68
N HIS A 102 21.76 18.61 -6.76
CA HIS A 102 21.46 18.54 -5.34
C HIS A 102 20.37 19.57 -4.98
N VAL A 103 19.33 19.10 -4.30
CA VAL A 103 18.24 19.91 -3.76
C VAL A 103 18.06 19.50 -2.31
N ASP A 104 18.08 20.47 -1.40
CA ASP A 104 17.90 20.23 0.02
C ASP A 104 16.51 19.63 0.29
N VAL A 105 16.48 18.62 1.16
CA VAL A 105 15.24 17.98 1.60
C VAL A 105 14.71 18.76 2.80
N ALA A 106 13.40 18.97 2.84
CA ALA A 106 12.76 19.66 3.95
C ALA A 106 12.98 18.93 5.29
N THR A 107 12.88 19.66 6.40
CA THR A 107 12.88 19.11 7.76
C THR A 107 11.51 19.29 8.40
N LEU A 108 11.23 18.55 9.47
CA LEU A 108 9.98 18.74 10.21
C LEU A 108 9.97 20.11 10.92
N ALA A 109 8.78 20.72 10.96
CA ALA A 109 8.48 21.90 11.75
C ALA A 109 7.70 21.53 13.03
N HIS A 110 7.35 22.52 13.85
CA HIS A 110 6.40 22.37 14.98
C HIS A 110 6.82 21.42 16.11
N GLY A 111 8.10 21.07 16.21
CA GLY A 111 8.60 20.11 17.20
C GLY A 111 8.22 18.65 16.89
N LEU A 112 7.81 18.34 15.66
CA LEU A 112 7.36 17.01 15.24
C LEU A 112 8.51 15.99 15.16
N GLU A 113 9.77 16.41 15.17
CA GLU A 113 10.93 15.52 15.20
C GLU A 113 10.92 14.56 16.40
N LYS A 114 10.23 14.91 17.49
CA LYS A 114 10.02 14.03 18.64
C LYS A 114 9.24 12.76 18.30
N VAL A 115 8.39 12.80 17.27
CA VAL A 115 7.60 11.63 16.80
C VAL A 115 8.52 10.55 16.22
N LEU A 116 9.65 10.93 15.63
CA LEU A 116 10.58 10.01 14.96
C LEU A 116 11.29 9.08 15.94
N PHE A 117 11.54 9.55 17.16
CA PHE A 117 12.39 8.87 18.14
C PHE A 117 11.63 8.27 19.33
N ASN A 118 10.35 8.60 19.47
CA ASN A 118 9.51 8.06 20.54
C ASN A 118 8.53 7.02 19.99
N PRO A 119 8.58 5.76 20.45
CA PRO A 119 7.74 4.69 19.91
C PRO A 119 6.25 4.93 20.12
N GLY A 120 5.45 4.49 19.16
CA GLY A 120 3.99 4.50 19.26
C GLY A 120 3.37 5.78 18.74
N VAL A 121 2.11 5.99 19.12
CA VAL A 121 1.29 7.11 18.65
C VAL A 121 1.41 8.28 19.60
N HIS A 122 1.53 9.47 19.03
CA HIS A 122 1.57 10.74 19.73
C HIS A 122 0.30 11.51 19.46
N PHE A 123 -0.52 11.75 20.48
CA PHE A 123 -1.69 12.60 20.34
C PHE A 123 -1.27 14.04 20.10
N LEU A 124 -1.94 14.75 19.19
CA LEU A 124 -1.78 16.20 19.06
C LEU A 124 -2.18 16.89 20.36
N ARG A 125 -3.37 16.55 20.85
CA ARG A 125 -3.95 17.00 22.11
C ARG A 125 -4.35 15.81 22.95
N ASP A 126 -3.87 15.75 24.19
CA ASP A 126 -4.17 14.63 25.08
C ASP A 126 -5.70 14.56 25.35
N PRO A 127 -6.35 13.40 25.12
CA PRO A 127 -7.80 13.31 25.17
C PRO A 127 -8.37 13.47 26.58
N LYS A 128 -7.57 13.26 27.63
CA LYS A 128 -7.99 13.28 29.04
C LYS A 128 -7.76 14.65 29.68
N THR A 129 -6.55 15.19 29.56
CA THR A 129 -6.12 16.45 30.16
C THR A 129 -6.43 17.66 29.29
N LYS A 130 -6.68 17.45 27.99
CA LYS A 130 -6.90 18.49 26.98
C LYS A 130 -5.70 19.41 26.76
N VAL A 131 -4.53 19.06 27.28
CA VAL A 131 -3.26 19.76 27.03
C VAL A 131 -2.73 19.35 25.66
N TYR A 132 -2.16 20.31 24.93
CA TYR A 132 -1.53 20.05 23.64
C TYR A 132 -0.09 19.54 23.84
N ASN A 133 0.26 18.47 23.11
CA ASN A 133 1.63 17.94 23.07
C ASN A 133 2.48 18.60 21.98
N PHE A 134 1.84 19.19 20.97
CA PHE A 134 2.44 19.97 19.89
C PHE A 134 1.67 21.29 19.72
N THR A 135 2.12 22.19 18.84
CA THR A 135 1.42 23.47 18.65
C THR A 135 -0.08 23.27 18.29
N PRO A 136 -1.00 24.06 18.88
CA PRO A 136 -2.41 24.06 18.49
C PRO A 136 -2.64 24.40 17.02
N TYR A 137 -1.68 25.09 16.36
CA TYR A 137 -1.74 25.45 14.95
C TYR A 137 -1.99 24.24 14.02
N LEU A 138 -1.51 23.05 14.41
CA LEU A 138 -1.70 21.82 13.63
C LEU A 138 -3.12 21.23 13.74
N GLU A 139 -3.95 21.68 14.69
CA GLU A 139 -5.23 21.02 14.95
C GLU A 139 -6.21 21.21 13.81
N ASP A 140 -6.40 22.43 13.33
CA ASP A 140 -7.38 22.76 12.30
C ASP A 140 -6.72 22.72 10.92
N ILE A 141 -7.29 21.93 10.02
CA ILE A 141 -6.78 21.74 8.67
C ILE A 141 -7.33 22.85 7.76
N THR A 142 -6.43 23.58 7.10
CA THR A 142 -6.78 24.52 6.04
C THR A 142 -7.60 23.82 4.96
N GLN A 143 -8.80 24.33 4.69
CA GLN A 143 -9.69 23.72 3.72
C GLN A 143 -9.21 24.02 2.29
N PRO A 144 -9.50 23.14 1.31
CA PRO A 144 -9.01 23.32 -0.07
C PRO A 144 -9.42 24.64 -0.73
N LEU A 145 -10.52 25.24 -0.29
CA LEU A 145 -10.98 26.53 -0.81
C LEU A 145 -10.08 27.69 -0.40
N ASP A 146 -9.31 27.55 0.69
CA ASP A 146 -8.50 28.62 1.27
C ASP A 146 -7.01 28.50 0.89
N PHE A 147 -6.56 27.29 0.53
CA PHE A 147 -5.18 27.01 0.14
C PHE A 147 -4.95 27.25 -1.37
N ASP A 148 -3.85 27.91 -1.72
CA ASP A 148 -3.42 28.11 -3.11
C ASP A 148 -2.56 26.94 -3.58
N TYR A 149 -3.16 25.97 -4.26
CA TYR A 149 -2.42 24.80 -4.77
C TYR A 149 -1.50 25.10 -5.95
N ASP A 150 -1.71 26.22 -6.64
CA ASP A 150 -0.83 26.67 -7.73
C ASP A 150 0.48 27.26 -7.18
N SER A 151 0.53 27.52 -5.87
CA SER A 151 1.76 27.90 -5.16
C SER A 151 2.72 26.73 -4.90
N LEU A 152 2.28 25.48 -5.16
CA LEU A 152 3.08 24.28 -5.01
C LEU A 152 3.57 23.77 -6.36
N GLN A 153 4.70 23.06 -6.36
CA GLN A 153 5.21 22.43 -7.58
C GLN A 153 4.24 21.40 -8.16
N PRO A 154 4.05 21.38 -9.49
CA PRO A 154 3.21 20.39 -10.13
C PRO A 154 3.87 19.02 -10.06
N TYR A 155 3.05 17.98 -9.89
CA TYR A 155 3.52 16.60 -9.94
C TYR A 155 3.99 16.23 -11.34
N ILE A 156 5.25 15.77 -11.46
CA ILE A 156 5.87 15.36 -12.73
C ILE A 156 5.80 13.84 -12.89
N THR A 157 5.25 13.33 -13.99
CA THR A 157 5.28 11.89 -14.32
C THR A 157 6.64 11.45 -14.85
N SER A 158 6.97 10.16 -14.76
CA SER A 158 8.26 9.62 -15.22
C SER A 158 8.53 9.94 -16.69
N SER A 159 7.49 9.88 -17.54
CA SER A 159 7.60 10.19 -18.97
C SER A 159 7.80 11.67 -19.31
N LYS A 160 7.53 12.57 -18.36
CA LYS A 160 7.67 14.02 -18.52
C LYS A 160 8.93 14.58 -17.84
N ASP A 161 9.60 13.78 -17.02
CA ASP A 161 10.84 14.16 -16.34
C ASP A 161 12.03 13.98 -17.29
N THR A 162 12.47 15.07 -17.91
CA THR A 162 13.61 15.09 -18.83
C THR A 162 14.92 14.75 -18.13
N SER A 163 15.13 15.21 -16.90
CA SER A 163 16.32 14.90 -16.10
C SER A 163 16.45 13.40 -15.82
N LEU A 164 15.33 12.72 -15.53
CA LEU A 164 15.31 11.27 -15.35
C LEU A 164 15.58 10.52 -16.67
N VAL A 165 14.99 10.97 -17.78
CA VAL A 165 15.23 10.38 -19.11
C VAL A 165 16.70 10.51 -19.51
N ASP A 166 17.30 11.69 -19.32
CA ASP A 166 18.69 11.94 -19.69
C ASP A 166 19.66 11.17 -18.79
N LEU A 167 19.37 11.08 -17.49
CA LEU A 167 20.13 10.23 -16.57
C LEU A 167 20.03 8.75 -16.97
N ALA A 168 18.86 8.26 -17.38
CA ALA A 168 18.69 6.89 -17.84
C ALA A 168 19.51 6.62 -19.11
N ARG A 169 19.51 7.54 -20.08
CA ARG A 169 20.34 7.41 -21.29
C ARG A 169 21.82 7.37 -20.94
N LYS A 170 22.28 8.26 -20.05
CA LYS A 170 23.68 8.30 -19.59
C LYS A 170 24.11 7.00 -18.88
N LEU A 171 23.20 6.37 -18.15
CA LEU A 171 23.44 5.13 -17.42
C LEU A 171 23.03 3.88 -18.22
N GLU A 172 22.68 4.02 -19.50
CA GLU A 172 22.24 2.96 -20.40
C GLU A 172 21.07 2.11 -19.84
N LYS A 173 20.12 2.79 -19.18
CA LYS A 173 18.93 2.17 -18.59
C LYS A 173 17.78 2.20 -19.57
N GLN A 174 17.06 1.07 -19.62
CA GLN A 174 15.96 0.86 -20.57
C GLN A 174 14.61 1.28 -19.99
N TYR A 175 14.44 1.16 -18.68
CA TYR A 175 13.18 1.44 -18.00
C TYR A 175 13.35 2.52 -16.95
N ILE A 176 12.44 3.50 -16.96
CA ILE A 176 12.35 4.51 -15.91
C ILE A 176 11.00 4.48 -15.22
N GLY A 177 10.96 4.83 -13.93
CA GLY A 177 9.73 4.87 -13.18
C GLY A 177 9.84 5.69 -11.90
N SER A 178 8.69 6.03 -11.31
CA SER A 178 8.60 6.63 -10.00
C SER A 178 8.04 5.62 -9.01
N THR A 179 8.24 5.87 -7.72
CA THR A 179 7.62 5.10 -6.64
C THR A 179 6.12 4.86 -6.87
N SER A 180 5.36 5.91 -7.18
CA SER A 180 3.92 5.84 -7.38
C SER A 180 3.54 5.01 -8.61
N SER A 181 4.36 5.04 -9.68
CA SER A 181 4.06 4.32 -10.91
C SER A 181 4.33 2.82 -10.85
N VAL A 182 5.30 2.38 -10.05
CA VAL A 182 5.65 0.95 -9.97
C VAL A 182 5.02 0.21 -8.79
N SER A 183 4.74 0.89 -7.67
CA SER A 183 4.38 0.23 -6.40
C SER A 183 3.12 -0.65 -6.46
N ALA A 184 2.14 -0.28 -7.29
CA ALA A 184 0.93 -1.09 -7.49
C ALA A 184 1.26 -2.41 -8.22
N VAL A 185 2.09 -2.36 -9.26
CA VAL A 185 2.56 -3.55 -9.98
C VAL A 185 3.42 -4.43 -9.08
N LEU A 186 4.37 -3.84 -8.33
CA LEU A 186 5.20 -4.60 -7.38
C LEU A 186 4.35 -5.31 -6.31
N SER A 187 3.19 -4.76 -5.94
CA SER A 187 2.25 -5.41 -5.03
C SER A 187 1.67 -6.70 -5.63
N HIS A 188 1.30 -6.70 -6.92
CA HIS A 188 0.85 -7.90 -7.62
C HIS A 188 1.94 -8.96 -7.72
N LEU A 189 3.17 -8.54 -8.00
CA LEU A 189 4.32 -9.44 -8.06
C LEU A 189 4.62 -10.05 -6.68
N TYR A 190 4.44 -9.28 -5.60
CA TYR A 190 4.46 -9.82 -4.24
C TYR A 190 3.35 -10.84 -4.00
N PHE A 191 2.11 -10.56 -4.41
CA PHE A 191 1.00 -11.48 -4.19
C PHE A 191 1.21 -12.84 -4.87
N VAL A 192 1.78 -12.87 -6.07
CA VAL A 192 2.07 -14.14 -6.75
C VAL A 192 3.22 -14.89 -6.07
N MET A 193 4.38 -14.24 -5.85
CA MET A 193 5.54 -14.93 -5.26
C MET A 193 5.33 -15.38 -3.81
N SER A 194 4.47 -14.67 -3.09
CA SER A 194 4.11 -14.98 -1.69
C SER A 194 2.87 -15.86 -1.56
N ASN A 195 2.21 -16.18 -2.68
CA ASN A 195 0.90 -16.85 -2.73
C ASN A 195 -0.12 -16.22 -1.75
N PHE A 196 -0.29 -14.90 -1.85
CA PHE A 196 -1.13 -14.08 -0.96
C PHE A 196 -0.85 -14.27 0.53
N LYS A 197 0.44 -14.28 0.92
CA LYS A 197 0.85 -14.34 2.33
C LYS A 197 0.05 -13.35 3.19
N PRO A 198 -0.66 -13.82 4.24
CA PRO A 198 -1.38 -12.94 5.15
C PRO A 198 -0.45 -11.96 5.87
N VAL A 199 -1.02 -10.81 6.24
CA VAL A 199 -0.33 -9.83 7.08
C VAL A 199 -0.27 -10.31 8.53
N ASN A 200 0.75 -9.84 9.26
CA ASN A 200 0.90 -10.11 10.68
C ASN A 200 0.24 -9.00 11.52
N THR A 201 -0.86 -9.35 12.18
CA THR A 201 -1.61 -8.48 13.09
C THR A 201 -1.36 -8.78 14.57
N SER A 202 -0.34 -9.58 14.91
CA SER A 202 -0.10 -10.06 16.28
C SER A 202 0.26 -8.97 17.29
N CYS A 203 0.65 -7.77 16.82
CA CYS A 203 0.90 -6.62 17.70
C CYS A 203 -0.36 -5.89 18.15
N LEU A 204 -1.50 -6.17 17.49
CA LEU A 204 -2.75 -5.51 17.80
C LEU A 204 -3.40 -6.14 19.02
N SER A 205 -4.27 -5.37 19.67
CA SER A 205 -5.08 -5.84 20.78
C SER A 205 -5.99 -7.00 20.37
N ARG A 206 -6.51 -7.73 21.37
CA ARG A 206 -7.47 -8.84 21.17
C ARG A 206 -8.72 -8.42 20.40
N ALA A 207 -8.99 -7.11 20.32
CA ALA A 207 -10.09 -6.58 19.51
C ALA A 207 -9.97 -6.98 18.02
N PHE A 208 -8.76 -7.28 17.52
CA PHE A 208 -8.48 -7.68 16.15
C PHE A 208 -8.21 -9.18 15.96
N GLU A 209 -8.47 -10.02 16.97
CA GLU A 209 -8.18 -11.46 16.89
C GLU A 209 -8.96 -12.16 15.77
N ASN A 210 -10.23 -11.79 15.61
CA ASN A 210 -11.15 -12.35 14.60
C ASN A 210 -11.20 -11.52 13.31
N GLU A 211 -10.40 -10.47 13.24
CA GLU A 211 -10.36 -9.57 12.10
C GLU A 211 -9.53 -10.15 10.94
N SER A 212 -9.89 -9.77 9.71
CA SER A 212 -9.28 -10.35 8.51
C SER A 212 -7.79 -10.00 8.37
N LYS A 213 -6.95 -11.02 8.17
CA LYS A 213 -5.51 -10.87 7.89
C LYS A 213 -5.19 -10.76 6.38
N LYS A 214 -6.21 -10.62 5.54
CA LYS A 214 -6.05 -10.51 4.08
C LYS A 214 -5.85 -9.05 3.69
N PHE A 215 -5.00 -8.81 2.69
CA PHE A 215 -4.95 -7.52 2.00
C PHE A 215 -6.35 -7.08 1.57
N THR A 216 -6.60 -5.76 1.61
CA THR A 216 -7.93 -5.21 1.28
C THR A 216 -8.31 -5.47 -0.17
N LYS A 217 -9.60 -5.35 -0.50
CA LYS A 217 -10.08 -5.44 -1.90
C LYS A 217 -9.32 -4.44 -2.78
N GLY A 218 -9.20 -3.19 -2.32
CA GLY A 218 -8.50 -2.11 -3.03
C GLY A 218 -7.04 -2.42 -3.35
N SER A 219 -6.31 -3.02 -2.41
CA SER A 219 -4.91 -3.39 -2.65
C SER A 219 -4.74 -4.56 -3.60
N ARG A 220 -5.79 -5.36 -3.82
CA ARG A 220 -5.78 -6.55 -4.69
C ARG A 220 -6.43 -6.28 -6.06
N THR A 221 -7.03 -5.11 -6.24
CA THR A 221 -7.57 -4.66 -7.52
C THR A 221 -6.47 -4.63 -8.56
N PRO A 222 -6.73 -5.08 -9.81
CA PRO A 222 -5.72 -5.07 -10.86
C PRO A 222 -5.04 -3.71 -11.02
N ALA A 223 -3.73 -3.70 -11.20
CA ALA A 223 -2.94 -2.50 -11.44
C ALA A 223 -2.69 -2.33 -12.94
N SER A 224 -2.88 -1.12 -13.46
CA SER A 224 -2.63 -0.78 -14.86
C SER A 224 -1.59 0.35 -14.96
N ILE A 225 -0.71 0.25 -15.95
CA ILE A 225 0.34 1.23 -16.26
C ILE A 225 0.39 1.50 -17.76
N TYR A 226 0.92 2.66 -18.12
CA TYR A 226 1.45 2.91 -19.46
C TYR A 226 2.97 2.76 -19.43
N LEU A 227 3.50 1.97 -20.35
CA LEU A 227 4.91 1.90 -20.68
C LEU A 227 5.14 2.80 -21.91
N ARG A 228 5.44 4.07 -21.67
CA ARG A 228 5.60 5.11 -22.69
C ARG A 228 6.95 4.98 -23.38
N TRP A 229 6.97 4.79 -24.68
CA TRP A 229 8.21 4.84 -25.45
C TRP A 229 8.68 6.29 -25.63
N LYS A 230 9.97 6.54 -25.34
CA LYS A 230 10.64 7.84 -25.40
C LYS A 230 12.08 7.66 -25.92
N ASP A 231 12.22 7.59 -27.23
CA ASP A 231 13.51 7.64 -27.96
C ASP A 231 14.65 6.91 -27.26
N GLY A 232 14.52 5.58 -27.11
CA GLY A 232 15.52 4.72 -26.48
C GLY A 232 15.14 4.24 -25.08
N VAL A 233 14.24 4.93 -24.38
CA VAL A 233 13.84 4.62 -23.01
C VAL A 233 12.33 4.36 -22.93
N TYR A 234 11.92 3.47 -22.04
CA TYR A 234 10.52 3.25 -21.71
C TYR A 234 10.18 3.78 -20.32
N ALA A 235 9.24 4.71 -20.23
CA ALA A 235 8.80 5.30 -18.97
C ALA A 235 7.52 4.66 -18.44
N VAL A 236 7.55 4.21 -17.19
CA VAL A 236 6.40 3.65 -16.48
C VAL A 236 5.60 4.79 -15.83
N ASP A 237 4.37 4.97 -16.30
CA ASP A 237 3.37 5.90 -15.78
C ASP A 237 2.13 5.15 -15.29
N VAL A 238 1.45 5.70 -14.28
CA VAL A 238 0.18 5.14 -13.77
C VAL A 238 -0.92 5.29 -14.84
N ASP A 239 -1.74 4.25 -15.02
CA ASP A 239 -3.00 4.37 -15.75
C ASP A 239 -4.05 5.07 -14.87
N LYS A 240 -4.41 6.30 -15.25
CA LYS A 240 -5.40 7.15 -14.56
C LYS A 240 -6.82 7.03 -15.12
N SER A 241 -7.14 5.98 -15.89
CA SER A 241 -8.46 5.81 -16.53
C SER A 241 -9.66 5.86 -15.57
N TYR A 242 -9.45 5.65 -14.27
CA TYR A 242 -10.51 5.68 -13.25
C TYR A 242 -10.35 6.85 -12.27
N ASP A 243 -9.39 7.75 -12.49
CA ASP A 243 -9.21 8.97 -11.70
C ASP A 243 -10.16 10.03 -12.28
N LEU A 244 -11.44 9.91 -11.99
CA LEU A 244 -12.48 10.78 -12.57
C LEU A 244 -12.42 12.21 -12.04
N ASP A 245 -12.25 12.35 -10.73
CA ASP A 245 -12.23 13.63 -10.02
C ASP A 245 -11.12 13.65 -8.97
N GLU A 246 -10.56 14.83 -8.72
CA GLU A 246 -9.70 15.03 -7.56
C GLU A 246 -10.52 14.80 -6.28
N THR A 247 -10.09 13.83 -5.47
CA THR A 247 -10.73 13.58 -4.19
C THR A 247 -10.21 14.54 -3.13
N ILE A 248 -11.03 14.84 -2.12
CA ILE A 248 -10.62 15.60 -0.93
C ILE A 248 -9.29 15.09 -0.32
N LEU A 249 -9.06 13.77 -0.35
CA LEU A 249 -7.85 13.17 0.19
C LEU A 249 -6.61 13.41 -0.67
N SER A 250 -6.77 13.46 -2.00
CA SER A 250 -5.67 13.77 -2.91
C SER A 250 -5.25 15.23 -2.78
N VAL A 251 -6.23 16.13 -2.66
CA VAL A 251 -6.01 17.58 -2.55
C VAL A 251 -5.35 17.92 -1.21
N LEU A 252 -5.92 17.46 -0.10
CA LEU A 252 -5.38 17.73 1.24
C LEU A 252 -4.00 17.11 1.49
N GLY A 253 -3.63 16.05 0.76
CA GLY A 253 -2.31 15.42 0.93
C GLY A 253 -1.17 16.43 0.81
N LYS A 254 -1.20 17.26 -0.23
CA LYS A 254 -0.14 18.24 -0.52
C LYS A 254 -0.05 19.36 0.51
N SER A 255 -1.19 19.95 0.89
CA SER A 255 -1.20 21.03 1.89
C SER A 255 -0.80 20.53 3.26
N LEU A 256 -1.20 19.30 3.62
CA LEU A 256 -0.78 18.67 4.87
C LEU A 256 0.71 18.30 4.87
N GLU A 257 1.29 17.86 3.76
CA GLU A 257 2.76 17.68 3.68
C GLU A 257 3.48 19.01 3.91
N LYS A 258 2.97 20.10 3.32
CA LYS A 258 3.55 21.45 3.49
C LYS A 258 3.43 21.99 4.92
N VAL A 259 2.29 21.79 5.60
CA VAL A 259 2.12 22.28 6.99
C VAL A 259 3.03 21.55 7.98
N LEU A 260 3.36 20.28 7.74
CA LEU A 260 4.23 19.50 8.61
C LEU A 260 5.72 19.89 8.49
N THR A 261 6.08 20.65 7.45
CA THR A 261 7.46 20.99 7.09
C THR A 261 7.75 22.49 7.06
N SER A 262 6.76 23.34 7.33
CA SER A 262 6.90 24.80 7.30
C SER A 262 6.38 25.39 8.62
N GLU A 263 7.09 26.38 9.16
CA GLU A 263 6.60 27.15 10.31
C GLU A 263 5.36 27.99 9.92
N PRO A 264 4.52 28.45 10.87
CA PRO A 264 3.25 29.12 10.57
C PRO A 264 3.36 30.25 9.55
N ASP A 265 4.31 31.17 9.76
CA ASP A 265 4.52 32.33 8.87
C ASP A 265 4.91 31.93 7.43
N GLU A 266 5.57 30.78 7.25
CA GLU A 266 5.93 30.26 5.93
C GLU A 266 4.76 29.54 5.27
N PHE A 267 4.01 28.75 6.04
CA PHE A 267 2.82 28.06 5.54
C PHE A 267 1.73 29.04 5.12
N GLU A 268 1.51 30.11 5.88
CA GLU A 268 0.45 31.09 5.62
C GLU A 268 0.65 31.83 4.31
N LYS A 269 1.87 31.92 3.77
CA LYS A 269 2.13 32.45 2.42
C LYS A 269 1.48 31.62 1.31
N HIS A 270 1.17 30.35 1.56
CA HIS A 270 0.50 29.47 0.60
C HIS A 270 -1.03 29.56 0.66
N LEU A 271 -1.59 30.40 1.53
CA LEU A 271 -3.02 30.71 1.54
C LEU A 271 -3.35 31.66 0.39
N LYS A 272 -4.55 31.54 -0.21
CA LYS A 272 -4.96 32.36 -1.36
C LYS A 272 -4.93 33.85 -1.10
N GLU A 273 -5.20 34.27 0.13
CA GLU A 273 -5.12 35.68 0.53
C GLU A 273 -3.69 36.22 0.57
N ASN A 274 -2.69 35.34 0.76
CA ASN A 274 -1.29 35.70 0.97
C ASN A 274 -0.37 35.26 -0.16
N SER A 275 -0.82 34.45 -1.12
CA SER A 275 0.05 33.82 -2.14
C SER A 275 0.70 34.79 -3.12
N SER A 276 0.22 36.04 -3.16
CA SER A 276 0.91 37.15 -3.81
C SER A 276 2.28 37.50 -3.19
N GLN A 277 2.53 37.08 -1.95
CA GLN A 277 3.79 37.30 -1.25
C GLN A 277 4.89 36.31 -1.66
N LEU A 278 4.54 35.19 -2.30
CA LEU A 278 5.51 34.21 -2.78
C LEU A 278 6.23 34.70 -4.02
N THR A 279 7.55 34.69 -3.98
CA THR A 279 8.40 34.99 -5.13
C THR A 279 8.32 33.89 -6.18
N GLU A 280 8.59 34.22 -7.44
CA GLU A 280 8.65 33.22 -8.52
C GLU A 280 9.75 32.17 -8.28
N GLN A 281 10.81 32.52 -7.54
CA GLN A 281 11.84 31.56 -7.17
C GLN A 281 11.34 30.54 -6.13
N GLU A 282 10.60 30.98 -5.11
CA GLU A 282 9.98 30.10 -4.11
C GLU A 282 8.95 29.17 -4.76
N LYS A 283 8.14 29.71 -5.69
CA LYS A 283 7.16 28.89 -6.42
C LYS A 283 7.82 27.84 -7.30
N ASN A 284 8.96 28.16 -7.93
CA ASN A 284 9.66 27.30 -8.89
C ASN A 284 10.83 26.51 -8.30
N GLN A 285 10.92 26.40 -6.97
CA GLN A 285 11.96 25.60 -6.33
C GLN A 285 11.83 24.14 -6.76
N PRO A 286 12.91 23.50 -7.25
CA PRO A 286 12.83 22.11 -7.68
C PRO A 286 12.57 21.19 -6.50
N GLU A 287 11.90 20.07 -6.77
CA GLU A 287 11.69 19.00 -5.81
C GLU A 287 12.97 18.17 -5.61
N SER A 288 13.16 17.63 -4.39
CA SER A 288 14.27 16.73 -4.08
C SER A 288 13.90 15.28 -4.38
N TYR A 289 14.81 14.55 -5.04
CA TYR A 289 14.61 13.17 -5.46
C TYR A 289 15.78 12.28 -5.07
N ALA A 290 15.47 11.08 -4.58
CA ALA A 290 16.40 9.97 -4.53
C ALA A 290 16.29 9.14 -5.82
N TYR A 291 17.44 8.72 -6.35
CA TYR A 291 17.53 7.85 -7.51
C TYR A 291 18.16 6.52 -7.13
N GLY A 292 17.73 5.44 -7.76
CA GLY A 292 18.37 4.14 -7.62
C GLY A 292 18.18 3.27 -8.85
N GLU A 293 19.11 2.34 -9.04
CA GLU A 293 19.18 1.47 -10.21
C GLU A 293 19.20 -0.01 -9.83
N ILE A 294 18.66 -0.84 -10.72
CA ILE A 294 18.73 -2.30 -10.64
C ILE A 294 18.50 -2.87 -12.04
N GLY A 295 19.42 -3.71 -12.51
CA GLY A 295 19.35 -4.24 -13.87
C GLY A 295 19.15 -3.13 -14.89
N LYS A 296 18.04 -3.20 -15.62
CA LYS A 296 17.63 -2.24 -16.66
C LYS A 296 16.81 -1.06 -16.15
N PHE A 297 16.46 -1.03 -14.86
CA PHE A 297 15.68 0.05 -14.26
C PHE A 297 16.57 1.17 -13.71
N LEU A 298 16.09 2.40 -13.91
CA LEU A 298 16.37 3.57 -13.09
C LEU A 298 15.06 4.05 -12.48
N LEU A 299 14.99 4.09 -11.15
CA LEU A 299 13.81 4.55 -10.42
C LEU A 299 14.13 5.82 -9.66
N ARG A 300 13.11 6.65 -9.46
CA ARG A 300 13.17 7.81 -8.56
C ARG A 300 12.06 7.80 -7.51
N SER A 301 12.32 8.44 -6.39
CA SER A 301 11.33 8.78 -5.37
C SER A 301 11.53 10.23 -4.92
N GLN A 302 10.43 10.98 -4.82
CA GLN A 302 10.44 12.29 -4.15
C GLN A 302 10.79 12.10 -2.68
N LEU A 303 11.50 13.06 -2.10
CA LEU A 303 11.96 13.07 -0.72
C LEU A 303 11.19 14.14 0.07
N ASP A 304 10.31 13.69 0.97
CA ASP A 304 9.45 14.60 1.72
C ASP A 304 10.18 15.22 2.91
N CYS A 305 11.02 14.45 3.62
CA CYS A 305 11.65 14.94 4.84
C CYS A 305 13.00 14.28 5.16
N PHE A 306 13.83 14.98 5.94
CA PHE A 306 15.15 14.55 6.40
C PHE A 306 15.37 14.85 7.89
N ASP A 307 15.95 13.90 8.63
CA ASP A 307 16.52 14.12 9.96
C ASP A 307 17.85 13.34 10.08
N PRO A 308 18.99 14.00 10.35
CA PRO A 308 20.31 13.37 10.36
C PRO A 308 20.50 12.32 11.47
N LYS A 309 19.64 12.28 12.49
CA LYS A 309 19.70 11.29 13.58
C LYS A 309 19.07 9.95 13.16
N LEU A 310 18.29 9.91 12.06
CA LEU A 310 17.76 8.65 11.53
C LEU A 310 18.84 7.87 10.77
N PRO A 311 18.87 6.52 10.85
CA PRO A 311 19.90 5.71 10.19
C PRO A 311 20.08 5.94 8.69
N ARG A 312 19.01 6.32 7.98
CA ARG A 312 19.05 6.62 6.53
C ARG A 312 18.83 8.09 6.21
N GLY A 313 18.69 8.94 7.23
CA GLY A 313 18.44 10.38 7.10
C GLY A 313 17.03 10.72 6.61
N THR A 314 16.68 10.32 5.40
CA THR A 314 15.42 10.67 4.74
C THR A 314 14.27 9.76 5.16
N PHE A 315 13.06 10.32 5.26
CA PHE A 315 11.82 9.59 5.49
C PHE A 315 10.67 10.30 4.77
N ASP A 316 9.55 9.59 4.65
CA ASP A 316 8.41 10.03 3.86
C ASP A 316 7.26 10.49 4.78
N LEU A 317 6.49 11.49 4.34
CA LEU A 317 5.36 12.03 5.07
C LEU A 317 4.08 11.51 4.47
N LYS A 318 3.18 11.00 5.30
CA LYS A 318 1.87 10.53 4.84
C LYS A 318 0.78 11.02 5.75
N THR A 319 -0.39 11.20 5.18
CA THR A 319 -1.60 11.53 5.93
C THR A 319 -2.56 10.36 5.90
N ARG A 320 -3.32 10.21 6.97
CA ARG A 320 -4.27 9.12 7.14
C ARG A 320 -5.61 9.65 7.61
N ALA A 321 -6.53 9.76 6.67
CA ALA A 321 -7.92 10.02 6.98
C ALA A 321 -8.53 8.83 7.75
N VAL A 322 -9.37 9.14 8.73
CA VAL A 322 -10.13 8.14 9.50
C VAL A 322 -10.95 7.24 8.57
N MET A 323 -11.11 5.98 8.99
CA MET A 323 -11.80 4.95 8.20
C MET A 323 -13.14 5.40 7.60
N PRO A 324 -14.06 6.10 8.32
CA PRO A 324 -15.34 6.48 7.72
C PRO A 324 -15.18 7.36 6.46
N VAL A 325 -14.28 8.35 6.50
CA VAL A 325 -13.96 9.19 5.34
C VAL A 325 -13.45 8.32 4.18
N ARG A 326 -12.57 7.35 4.45
CA ARG A 326 -12.01 6.47 3.41
C ARG A 326 -13.03 5.49 2.80
N LEU A 327 -14.08 5.14 3.55
CA LEU A 327 -15.14 4.26 3.08
C LEU A 327 -16.21 5.00 2.26
N ASP A 328 -16.30 6.32 2.43
CA ASP A 328 -17.32 7.16 1.82
C ASP A 328 -16.77 8.57 1.51
N ILE A 329 -15.78 8.61 0.62
CA ILE A 329 -15.01 9.82 0.31
C ILE A 329 -15.90 10.92 -0.27
N GLN A 330 -16.95 10.55 -1.03
CA GLN A 330 -17.86 11.52 -1.63
C GLN A 330 -18.70 12.28 -0.59
N ASN A 331 -19.00 11.63 0.54
CA ASN A 331 -19.80 12.21 1.63
C ASN A 331 -18.92 12.46 2.87
N TYR A 332 -17.64 12.79 2.67
CA TYR A 332 -16.66 12.91 3.75
C TYR A 332 -17.10 13.89 4.86
N THR A 333 -17.84 14.94 4.50
CA THR A 333 -18.35 15.97 5.42
C THR A 333 -19.32 15.41 6.47
N GLU A 334 -19.98 14.27 6.21
CA GLU A 334 -20.82 13.60 7.20
C GLU A 334 -20.01 13.01 8.38
N TYR A 335 -18.69 12.89 8.23
CA TYR A 335 -17.82 12.21 9.18
C TYR A 335 -16.86 13.16 9.93
N LEU A 336 -17.04 14.48 9.83
CA LEU A 336 -16.19 15.47 10.51
C LEU A 336 -16.26 15.43 12.05
N GLY A 337 -17.29 14.79 12.62
CA GLY A 337 -17.36 14.52 14.06
C GLY A 337 -16.64 13.23 14.47
N TYR A 338 -16.20 12.38 13.55
CA TYR A 338 -15.50 11.16 13.90
C TYR A 338 -14.05 11.47 14.31
N LYS A 339 -13.71 11.19 15.57
CA LYS A 339 -12.39 11.52 16.17
C LYS A 339 -11.64 10.28 16.64
N LEU A 340 -10.30 10.36 16.64
CA LEU A 340 -9.44 9.35 17.25
C LEU A 340 -9.21 9.68 18.72
N LYS A 341 -10.01 9.08 19.60
CA LYS A 341 -10.04 9.38 21.04
C LYS A 341 -9.14 8.49 21.88
N ARG A 342 -8.66 7.37 21.32
CA ARG A 342 -7.96 6.30 22.04
C ARG A 342 -6.84 5.71 21.20
N SER A 343 -5.80 5.22 21.86
CA SER A 343 -4.70 4.54 21.16
C SER A 343 -5.13 3.17 20.61
N LYS A 344 -5.96 2.41 21.34
CA LYS A 344 -6.37 1.04 21.01
C LYS A 344 -7.89 0.89 20.86
N GLY A 345 -8.34 -0.08 20.05
CA GLY A 345 -9.75 -0.43 19.85
C GLY A 345 -10.14 -0.60 18.37
N LEU A 346 -11.36 -1.06 18.10
CA LEU A 346 -11.87 -1.26 16.72
C LEU A 346 -12.32 0.03 16.02
N PHE A 347 -12.69 1.05 16.80
CA PHE A 347 -13.23 2.31 16.31
C PHE A 347 -12.71 3.48 17.14
N GLU A 348 -12.71 4.68 16.55
CA GLU A 348 -12.24 5.92 17.16
C GLU A 348 -10.81 5.77 17.73
N SER A 349 -9.99 4.93 17.09
CA SER A 349 -8.67 4.54 17.59
C SER A 349 -7.58 4.60 16.52
N PHE A 350 -6.36 4.92 16.96
CA PHE A 350 -5.19 4.84 16.08
C PHE A 350 -4.86 3.39 15.70
N GLU A 351 -5.07 2.42 16.60
CA GLU A 351 -4.89 0.99 16.33
C GLU A 351 -5.76 0.51 15.16
N ARG A 352 -6.98 1.04 15.00
CA ARG A 352 -7.83 0.74 13.83
C ARG A 352 -7.21 1.25 12.54
N GLU A 353 -6.71 2.48 12.55
CA GLU A 353 -6.08 3.07 11.36
C GLU A 353 -4.79 2.32 10.98
N TYR A 354 -3.99 1.96 11.98
CA TYR A 354 -2.79 1.13 11.82
C TYR A 354 -3.12 -0.27 11.27
N TYR A 355 -4.14 -0.95 11.82
CA TYR A 355 -4.62 -2.23 11.29
C TYR A 355 -4.99 -2.14 9.80
N ASP A 356 -5.75 -1.11 9.43
CA ASP A 356 -6.11 -0.92 8.04
C ASP A 356 -4.89 -0.60 7.18
N MET A 357 -3.92 0.19 7.68
CA MET A 357 -2.67 0.48 6.96
C MET A 357 -1.84 -0.78 6.71
N ILE A 358 -1.71 -1.69 7.69
CA ILE A 358 -1.04 -2.99 7.50
C ILE A 358 -1.62 -3.73 6.28
N ARG A 359 -2.95 -3.71 6.15
CA ARG A 359 -3.68 -4.44 5.11
C ARG A 359 -3.79 -3.71 3.78
N SER A 360 -3.58 -2.39 3.76
CA SER A 360 -3.85 -1.57 2.57
C SER A 360 -2.67 -0.79 2.03
N ALA A 361 -1.90 -0.15 2.91
CA ALA A 361 -0.92 0.87 2.55
C ALA A 361 0.52 0.38 2.71
N PHE A 362 0.81 -0.40 3.76
CA PHE A 362 2.17 -0.80 4.14
C PHE A 362 2.94 -1.47 3.01
N LEU A 363 2.29 -2.27 2.17
CA LEU A 363 2.99 -2.92 1.05
C LEU A 363 3.53 -1.90 0.04
N LYS A 364 2.75 -0.89 -0.31
CA LYS A 364 3.18 0.20 -1.21
C LYS A 364 4.25 1.06 -0.52
N TYR A 365 4.00 1.44 0.71
CA TYR A 365 4.92 2.20 1.55
C TYR A 365 6.28 1.51 1.72
N SER A 366 6.29 0.20 1.91
CA SER A 366 7.50 -0.62 2.00
C SER A 366 8.32 -0.58 0.71
N PHE A 367 7.67 -0.52 -0.46
CA PHE A 367 8.38 -0.34 -1.73
C PHE A 367 8.86 1.09 -1.91
N GLN A 368 8.04 2.08 -1.56
CA GLN A 368 8.38 3.50 -1.57
C GLN A 368 9.65 3.80 -0.79
N VAL A 369 9.71 3.40 0.48
CA VAL A 369 10.89 3.65 1.30
C VAL A 369 12.13 2.92 0.80
N ARG A 370 11.98 1.81 0.06
CA ARG A 370 13.12 1.13 -0.56
C ARG A 370 13.61 1.81 -1.82
N ILE A 371 12.69 2.24 -2.68
CA ILE A 371 13.01 3.00 -3.90
C ILE A 371 13.69 4.33 -3.53
N GLY A 372 13.15 5.04 -2.52
CA GLY A 372 13.70 6.30 -2.04
C GLY A 372 14.87 6.18 -1.05
N HIS A 373 15.32 4.97 -0.71
CA HIS A 373 16.33 4.73 0.32
C HIS A 373 16.02 5.41 1.68
N MET A 374 14.74 5.47 2.04
CA MET A 374 14.22 6.13 3.23
C MET A 374 14.20 5.20 4.45
N ASP A 375 14.19 5.80 5.63
CA ASP A 375 14.20 5.11 6.92
C ASP A 375 12.82 4.57 7.34
N GLY A 376 11.77 5.30 6.98
CA GLY A 376 10.40 5.01 7.40
C GLY A 376 9.44 6.06 6.89
N ILE A 377 8.26 6.10 7.50
CA ILE A 377 7.19 7.05 7.18
C ILE A 377 6.65 7.66 8.46
N MET A 378 6.47 8.98 8.49
CA MET A 378 5.68 9.65 9.52
C MET A 378 4.24 9.82 9.02
N VAL A 379 3.27 9.35 9.81
CA VAL A 379 1.85 9.43 9.49
C VAL A 379 1.16 10.48 10.37
N ALA A 380 0.47 11.44 9.75
CA ALA A 380 -0.46 12.35 10.41
C ALA A 380 -1.90 11.85 10.26
N TYR A 381 -2.60 11.62 11.38
CA TYR A 381 -3.98 11.10 11.38
C TYR A 381 -4.99 12.24 11.47
N HIS A 382 -6.01 12.21 10.62
CA HIS A 382 -6.97 13.32 10.53
C HIS A 382 -8.36 12.84 10.09
N ASN A 383 -9.36 13.72 10.16
CA ASN A 383 -10.69 13.50 9.59
C ASN A 383 -11.05 14.49 8.47
N THR A 384 -10.04 15.09 7.81
CA THR A 384 -10.14 16.18 6.81
C THR A 384 -10.43 17.58 7.35
N SER A 385 -10.93 17.69 8.59
CA SER A 385 -11.08 18.97 9.28
C SER A 385 -10.05 19.15 10.39
N LYS A 386 -9.72 18.08 11.14
CA LYS A 386 -8.78 18.16 12.26
C LYS A 386 -7.72 17.06 12.24
N ILE A 387 -6.50 17.39 12.65
CA ILE A 387 -5.43 16.43 12.96
C ILE A 387 -5.57 15.94 14.40
N PHE A 388 -5.38 14.64 14.62
CA PHE A 388 -5.51 14.02 15.94
C PHE A 388 -4.18 13.63 16.56
N GLY A 389 -3.15 13.41 15.73
CA GLY A 389 -1.86 12.94 16.20
C GLY A 389 -1.03 12.30 15.10
N PHE A 390 0.13 11.80 15.52
CA PHE A 390 1.21 11.39 14.63
C PHE A 390 1.77 10.03 15.04
N GLN A 391 2.37 9.32 14.09
CA GLN A 391 3.11 8.09 14.35
C GLN A 391 4.24 7.94 13.34
N TYR A 392 5.45 7.65 13.82
CA TYR A 392 6.53 7.19 12.96
C TYR A 392 6.49 5.67 12.82
N ILE A 393 6.58 5.17 11.59
CA ILE A 393 6.55 3.75 11.25
C ILE A 393 7.81 3.45 10.45
N SER A 394 8.77 2.79 11.10
CA SER A 394 10.04 2.44 10.45
C SER A 394 9.86 1.37 9.36
N ARG A 395 10.84 1.29 8.46
CA ARG A 395 10.92 0.22 7.46
C ARG A 395 10.90 -1.16 8.11
N GLU A 396 11.65 -1.33 9.20
CA GLU A 396 11.73 -2.58 9.96
C GLU A 396 10.37 -2.96 10.56
N GLU A 397 9.60 -1.98 11.03
CA GLU A 397 8.25 -2.21 11.54
C GLU A 397 7.33 -2.70 10.41
N MET A 398 7.29 -2.02 9.27
CA MET A 398 6.51 -2.47 8.10
C MET A 398 6.90 -3.89 7.67
N ASP A 399 8.21 -4.18 7.59
CA ASP A 399 8.72 -5.49 7.22
C ASP A 399 8.27 -6.59 8.17
N SER A 400 8.20 -6.31 9.47
CA SER A 400 7.70 -7.26 10.47
C SER A 400 6.22 -7.63 10.26
N ARG A 401 5.42 -6.69 9.73
CA ARG A 401 4.00 -6.90 9.44
C ARG A 401 3.76 -7.60 8.11
N LEU A 402 4.58 -7.33 7.11
CA LEU A 402 4.41 -7.86 5.76
C LEU A 402 5.18 -9.15 5.53
N PHE A 403 6.49 -9.13 5.78
CA PHE A 403 7.44 -10.15 5.32
C PHE A 403 8.01 -11.00 6.45
N GLY A 404 7.95 -10.50 7.69
CA GLY A 404 8.48 -11.14 8.90
C GLY A 404 9.91 -10.73 9.27
N SER A 405 10.69 -10.19 8.32
CA SER A 405 11.98 -9.54 8.61
C SER A 405 12.45 -8.67 7.44
N THR A 406 13.35 -7.72 7.72
CA THR A 406 13.96 -6.84 6.71
C THR A 406 14.76 -7.59 5.66
N LYS A 407 15.48 -8.66 6.03
CA LYS A 407 16.16 -9.55 5.08
C LYS A 407 15.21 -10.06 3.99
N ILE A 408 14.03 -10.54 4.40
CA ILE A 408 13.02 -11.04 3.46
C ILE A 408 12.39 -9.88 2.69
N GLY A 409 12.15 -8.73 3.32
CA GLY A 409 11.66 -7.54 2.63
C GLY A 409 12.56 -7.07 1.50
N ASP A 410 13.88 -7.11 1.70
CA ASP A 410 14.86 -6.75 0.67
C ASP A 410 14.88 -7.76 -0.48
N GLN A 411 14.73 -9.06 -0.17
CA GLN A 411 14.56 -10.11 -1.19
C GLN A 411 13.24 -9.94 -1.97
N VAL A 412 12.13 -9.63 -1.29
CA VAL A 412 10.84 -9.37 -1.94
C VAL A 412 10.97 -8.21 -2.92
N PHE A 413 11.56 -7.09 -2.50
CA PHE A 413 11.73 -5.91 -3.33
C PHE A 413 12.57 -6.21 -4.58
N ARG A 414 13.76 -6.81 -4.41
CA ARG A 414 14.61 -7.24 -5.52
C ARG A 414 13.87 -8.19 -6.47
N ASN A 415 13.29 -9.26 -5.93
CA ASN A 415 12.61 -10.27 -6.74
C ASN A 415 11.42 -9.68 -7.51
N ALA A 416 10.69 -8.73 -6.91
CA ALA A 416 9.59 -8.03 -7.57
C ALA A 416 10.09 -7.21 -8.78
N LEU A 417 11.20 -6.48 -8.62
CA LEU A 417 11.78 -5.68 -9.70
C LEU A 417 12.33 -6.55 -10.83
N VAL A 418 13.03 -7.64 -10.53
CA VAL A 418 13.54 -8.56 -11.56
C VAL A 418 12.40 -9.25 -12.32
N MET A 419 11.34 -9.66 -11.63
CA MET A 419 10.14 -10.18 -12.30
C MET A 419 9.48 -9.11 -13.17
N PHE A 420 9.42 -7.87 -12.71
CA PHE A 420 8.86 -6.78 -13.48
C PHE A 420 9.67 -6.53 -14.75
N GLU A 421 11.00 -6.47 -14.63
CA GLU A 421 11.93 -6.35 -15.77
C GLU A 421 11.68 -7.43 -16.81
N SER A 422 11.59 -8.69 -16.37
CA SER A 422 11.36 -9.84 -17.25
C SER A 422 10.03 -9.76 -18.01
N ILE A 423 8.99 -9.20 -17.38
CA ILE A 423 7.68 -9.00 -18.03
C ILE A 423 7.76 -7.87 -19.04
N LEU A 424 8.42 -6.76 -18.70
CA LEU A 424 8.58 -5.63 -19.60
C LEU A 424 9.41 -6.04 -20.83
N ASP A 425 10.49 -6.80 -20.64
CA ASP A 425 11.32 -7.34 -21.72
C ASP A 425 10.49 -8.14 -22.73
N LYS A 426 9.65 -9.06 -22.23
CA LYS A 426 8.74 -9.83 -23.09
C LYS A 426 7.71 -8.96 -23.81
N ALA A 427 7.18 -7.96 -23.13
CA ALA A 427 6.19 -7.04 -23.71
C ALA A 427 6.81 -6.23 -24.86
N ILE A 428 8.02 -5.69 -24.68
CA ILE A 428 8.69 -4.88 -25.71
C ILE A 428 9.35 -5.74 -26.81
N GLU A 429 9.66 -7.02 -26.54
CA GLU A 429 10.05 -7.98 -27.58
C GLU A 429 8.88 -8.23 -28.54
N LYS A 430 7.67 -8.38 -27.99
CA LYS A 430 6.44 -8.56 -28.77
C LYS A 430 6.01 -7.28 -29.51
N TYR A 431 6.11 -6.14 -28.85
CA TYR A 431 5.68 -4.83 -29.36
C TYR A 431 6.82 -3.81 -29.25
N PRO A 432 7.84 -3.89 -30.13
CA PRO A 432 9.01 -3.05 -30.03
C PRO A 432 8.71 -1.59 -30.39
N ARG A 433 9.35 -0.68 -29.65
CA ARG A 433 9.41 0.77 -29.86
C ARG A 433 8.04 1.45 -29.93
N GLN A 434 7.09 0.94 -29.15
CA GLN A 434 5.72 1.44 -29.08
C GLN A 434 5.34 1.72 -27.63
N THR A 435 4.37 2.62 -27.43
CA THR A 435 3.76 2.80 -26.12
C THR A 435 2.82 1.63 -25.85
N LEU A 436 2.92 1.03 -24.66
CA LEU A 436 2.09 -0.11 -24.27
C LEU A 436 1.22 0.23 -23.07
N ARG A 437 0.02 -0.35 -22.98
CA ARG A 437 -0.76 -0.42 -21.73
C ARG A 437 -0.62 -1.82 -21.17
N LEU A 438 -0.15 -1.92 -19.92
CA LEU A 438 -0.01 -3.20 -19.23
C LEU A 438 -0.95 -3.24 -18.02
N SER A 439 -1.68 -4.33 -17.86
CA SER A 439 -2.54 -4.55 -16.69
C SER A 439 -2.21 -5.88 -16.00
N PHE A 440 -2.07 -5.84 -14.68
CA PHE A 440 -1.64 -6.95 -13.84
C PHE A 440 -2.78 -7.38 -12.92
N ASP A 441 -3.27 -8.60 -13.10
CA ASP A 441 -4.36 -9.18 -12.30
C ASP A 441 -3.89 -10.46 -11.63
N THR A 442 -3.63 -10.41 -10.33
CA THR A 442 -3.18 -11.58 -9.57
C THR A 442 -4.35 -12.26 -8.87
N LYS A 443 -4.51 -13.55 -9.14
CA LYS A 443 -5.62 -14.36 -8.63
C LYS A 443 -5.09 -15.62 -7.97
N GLN A 444 -5.75 -16.04 -6.89
CA GLN A 444 -5.52 -17.33 -6.27
C GLN A 444 -6.56 -18.32 -6.78
N HIS A 445 -6.11 -19.46 -7.31
CA HIS A 445 -6.99 -20.49 -7.83
C HIS A 445 -7.66 -21.27 -6.69
N ASN A 446 -8.99 -21.43 -6.75
CA ASN A 446 -9.74 -22.06 -5.66
C ASN A 446 -9.37 -23.54 -5.45
N GLN A 447 -9.04 -24.26 -6.53
CA GLN A 447 -8.72 -25.69 -6.54
C GLN A 447 -7.27 -25.96 -6.11
N THR A 448 -6.29 -25.35 -6.79
CA THR A 448 -4.86 -25.59 -6.52
C THR A 448 -4.33 -24.77 -5.34
N LYS A 449 -5.03 -23.70 -4.93
CA LYS A 449 -4.57 -22.68 -3.96
C LYS A 449 -3.32 -21.91 -4.39
N GLU A 450 -2.91 -22.04 -5.65
CA GLU A 450 -1.76 -21.33 -6.20
C GLU A 450 -2.18 -19.96 -6.74
N ALA A 451 -1.27 -18.99 -6.63
CA ALA A 451 -1.44 -17.67 -7.22
C ALA A 451 -0.85 -17.64 -8.64
N THR A 452 -1.57 -16.95 -9.54
CA THR A 452 -1.13 -16.65 -10.90
C THR A 452 -1.37 -15.18 -11.16
N THR A 453 -0.39 -14.49 -11.74
CA THR A 453 -0.58 -13.13 -12.27
C THR A 453 -0.88 -13.22 -13.76
N TYR A 454 -2.02 -12.69 -14.17
CA TYR A 454 -2.34 -12.48 -15.58
C TYR A 454 -1.89 -11.09 -15.98
N VAL A 455 -1.10 -11.00 -17.05
CA VAL A 455 -0.60 -9.73 -17.59
C VAL A 455 -1.24 -9.52 -18.96
N PHE A 456 -1.99 -8.45 -19.10
CA PHE A 456 -2.55 -8.00 -20.37
C PHE A 456 -1.61 -6.94 -20.93
N VAL A 457 -1.16 -7.10 -22.17
CA VAL A 457 -0.27 -6.18 -22.88
C VAL A 457 -0.97 -5.72 -24.13
N GLU A 458 -1.22 -4.42 -24.21
CA GLU A 458 -1.87 -3.78 -25.35
C GLU A 458 -0.91 -2.80 -26.00
N ALA A 459 -0.74 -2.88 -27.32
CA ALA A 459 -0.06 -1.81 -28.06
C ALA A 459 -1.02 -0.63 -28.20
N VAL A 460 -0.61 0.52 -27.70
CA VAL A 460 -1.39 1.76 -27.81
C VAL A 460 -1.21 2.29 -29.23
N PRO A 461 -2.28 2.53 -30.00
CA PRO A 461 -2.18 3.08 -31.35
C PRO A 461 -1.44 4.42 -31.35
N ASP A 462 -0.54 4.62 -32.33
CA ASP A 462 0.14 5.90 -32.52
C ASP A 462 -0.90 6.97 -32.88
N THR A 463 -1.13 7.93 -31.99
CA THR A 463 -2.09 9.02 -32.20
C THR A 463 -1.72 9.93 -33.38
N ALA A 464 -0.48 9.85 -33.89
CA ALA A 464 -0.06 10.51 -35.13
C ALA A 464 -0.67 9.88 -36.39
N ALA A 465 -1.05 8.60 -36.38
CA ALA A 465 -1.69 7.93 -37.51
C ALA A 465 -3.21 8.18 -37.58
N THR A 466 -3.83 8.56 -36.46
CA THR A 466 -5.29 8.81 -36.34
C THR A 466 -5.67 10.28 -36.48
N ALA A 467 -4.70 11.20 -36.51
CA ALA A 467 -4.91 12.65 -36.56
C ALA A 467 -5.25 13.20 -37.97
N ALA A 468 -5.34 12.35 -39.00
CA ALA A 468 -5.62 12.77 -40.37
C ALA A 468 -7.08 13.19 -40.65
N THR A 469 -7.97 13.25 -39.65
CA THR A 469 -9.39 13.57 -39.91
C THR A 469 -10.06 14.58 -38.98
N THR A 470 -9.41 15.15 -37.95
CA THR A 470 -10.01 16.31 -37.24
C THR A 470 -8.96 17.11 -36.45
N ASN A 471 -8.72 18.34 -36.92
CA ASN A 471 -7.86 19.33 -36.29
C ASN A 471 -8.54 19.96 -35.06
N THR A 472 -8.05 19.68 -33.85
CA THR A 472 -7.72 20.67 -32.80
C THR A 472 -7.20 19.97 -31.55
N GLU A 473 -6.03 20.40 -31.07
CA GLU A 473 -5.29 19.83 -29.92
C GLU A 473 -6.02 19.96 -28.57
N ALA A 474 -7.14 20.70 -28.52
CA ALA A 474 -8.05 20.72 -27.36
C ALA A 474 -8.93 19.45 -27.24
N ALA A 475 -9.12 18.69 -28.33
CA ALA A 475 -9.99 17.51 -28.35
C ALA A 475 -9.35 16.26 -27.74
N GLN A 476 -8.01 16.16 -27.68
CA GLN A 476 -7.33 14.99 -27.12
C GLN A 476 -7.38 14.94 -25.59
N VAL A 477 -7.59 16.08 -24.93
CA VAL A 477 -7.80 16.15 -23.48
C VAL A 477 -9.30 16.03 -23.16
N ALA A 478 -10.17 16.61 -23.99
CA ALA A 478 -11.63 16.59 -23.78
C ALA A 478 -12.29 15.23 -24.10
N ALA A 479 -11.79 14.46 -25.08
CA ALA A 479 -12.39 13.16 -25.43
C ALA A 479 -12.22 12.06 -24.36
N VAL A 480 -11.43 12.31 -23.31
CA VAL A 480 -11.24 11.42 -22.16
C VAL A 480 -11.87 11.98 -20.87
N LEU A 481 -12.37 13.23 -20.88
CA LEU A 481 -12.70 13.96 -19.65
C LEU A 481 -14.02 14.77 -19.67
N GLU A 482 -15.03 14.40 -20.47
CA GLU A 482 -16.39 14.84 -20.17
C GLU A 482 -17.26 13.69 -19.65
N PRO A 483 -17.83 13.80 -18.43
CA PRO A 483 -18.87 12.89 -17.99
C PRO A 483 -20.15 13.26 -18.76
N THR A 484 -20.29 12.70 -19.95
CA THR A 484 -21.60 12.65 -20.58
C THR A 484 -22.51 11.85 -19.64
N SER A 485 -23.54 12.52 -19.17
CA SER A 485 -24.64 11.93 -18.43
C SER A 485 -25.09 10.67 -19.18
N THR A 486 -24.89 9.51 -18.54
CA THR A 486 -25.30 8.15 -19.00
C THR A 486 -24.56 7.52 -20.20
N SER A 487 -23.21 7.45 -20.20
CA SER A 487 -22.46 6.56 -21.13
C SER A 487 -21.79 5.37 -20.42
N GLU A 488 -22.01 4.16 -20.92
CA GLU A 488 -21.40 2.90 -20.46
C GLU A 488 -19.86 2.97 -20.64
N TYR A 489 -19.07 2.82 -19.56
CA TYR A 489 -17.60 2.82 -19.64
C TYR A 489 -17.13 1.81 -20.69
N ASP A 490 -16.35 2.26 -21.69
CA ASP A 490 -15.77 1.34 -22.66
C ASP A 490 -14.64 0.52 -21.99
N TYR A 491 -14.88 -0.77 -21.88
CA TYR A 491 -13.95 -1.74 -21.31
C TYR A 491 -13.19 -2.50 -22.39
N ARG A 492 -13.36 -2.16 -23.67
CA ARG A 492 -12.71 -2.86 -24.78
C ARG A 492 -11.19 -2.61 -24.78
N PRO A 493 -10.40 -3.63 -25.09
CA PRO A 493 -8.96 -3.45 -25.29
C PRO A 493 -8.68 -2.79 -26.63
N TYR A 494 -7.44 -2.33 -26.82
CA TYR A 494 -6.93 -2.02 -28.16
C TYR A 494 -6.82 -3.29 -29.02
N ASP A 495 -6.72 -3.13 -30.34
CA ASP A 495 -6.73 -4.25 -31.31
C ASP A 495 -5.62 -5.27 -31.03
N ASN A 496 -4.43 -4.78 -30.73
CA ASN A 496 -3.25 -5.60 -30.46
C ASN A 496 -3.19 -5.97 -28.98
N LEU A 497 -3.85 -7.08 -28.62
CA LEU A 497 -3.88 -7.62 -27.26
C LEU A 497 -3.13 -8.96 -27.15
N THR A 498 -2.12 -8.98 -26.29
CA THR A 498 -1.45 -10.20 -25.81
C THR A 498 -1.74 -10.42 -24.34
N MET A 499 -1.85 -11.68 -23.95
CA MET A 499 -2.06 -12.08 -22.56
C MET A 499 -0.97 -13.06 -22.14
N TYR A 500 -0.27 -12.75 -21.05
CA TYR A 500 0.69 -13.65 -20.42
C TYR A 500 0.15 -14.17 -19.09
N SER A 501 0.61 -15.36 -18.70
CA SER A 501 0.50 -15.85 -17.32
C SER A 501 1.88 -15.93 -16.69
N LEU A 502 2.03 -15.32 -15.51
CA LEU A 502 3.18 -15.47 -14.64
C LEU A 502 2.81 -16.40 -13.49
N LYS A 503 3.58 -17.49 -13.36
CA LYS A 503 3.54 -18.41 -12.23
C LYS A 503 4.86 -18.34 -11.47
N THR A 504 4.80 -18.62 -10.17
CA THR A 504 5.98 -18.63 -9.30
C THR A 504 6.01 -19.88 -8.43
N GLN A 505 7.20 -20.42 -8.21
CA GLN A 505 7.44 -21.51 -7.26
C GLN A 505 8.52 -21.08 -6.26
N SER A 506 8.11 -20.95 -4.99
CA SER A 506 8.99 -20.57 -3.89
C SER A 506 9.59 -21.82 -3.22
N LEU A 507 10.88 -21.78 -2.93
CA LEU A 507 11.57 -22.79 -2.12
C LEU A 507 12.17 -22.11 -0.89
N VAL A 508 11.80 -22.59 0.30
CA VAL A 508 12.39 -22.14 1.56
C VAL A 508 13.27 -23.26 2.10
N ASN A 509 14.55 -22.98 2.33
CA ASN A 509 15.56 -23.98 2.71
C ASN A 509 15.55 -25.20 1.77
N ASN A 510 15.51 -24.95 0.46
CA ASN A 510 15.45 -25.95 -0.62
C ASN A 510 14.23 -26.89 -0.56
N ARG A 511 13.13 -26.46 0.07
CA ARG A 511 11.84 -27.18 0.11
C ARG A 511 10.75 -26.35 -0.53
N ALA A 512 9.92 -26.99 -1.35
CA ALA A 512 8.87 -26.28 -2.06
C ALA A 512 7.74 -25.87 -1.12
N ILE A 513 7.20 -24.66 -1.34
CA ILE A 513 6.04 -24.14 -0.62
C ILE A 513 4.85 -24.10 -1.60
N GLN A 514 3.75 -24.76 -1.24
CA GLN A 514 2.48 -24.73 -2.00
C GLN A 514 1.49 -23.67 -1.51
N GLY A 515 1.55 -23.34 -0.21
CA GLY A 515 0.63 -22.39 0.42
C GLY A 515 1.14 -20.96 0.39
N PRO A 516 0.51 -20.07 1.18
CA PRO A 516 1.10 -18.81 1.55
C PRO A 516 2.57 -18.98 1.97
N LEU A 517 3.41 -18.05 1.55
CA LEU A 517 4.83 -18.07 1.90
C LEU A 517 5.00 -18.01 3.42
N GLU A 518 5.72 -18.99 3.98
CA GLU A 518 5.97 -19.10 5.41
C GLU A 518 7.45 -19.31 5.68
N PHE A 519 7.95 -18.59 6.70
CA PHE A 519 9.30 -18.71 7.20
C PHE A 519 9.25 -19.10 8.67
N LYS A 520 9.96 -20.17 9.04
CA LYS A 520 10.06 -20.58 10.45
C LYS A 520 11.02 -19.68 11.21
N ASN A 521 12.10 -19.29 10.55
CA ASN A 521 13.07 -18.32 11.07
C ASN A 521 13.45 -17.35 9.95
N PRO A 522 12.67 -16.28 9.72
CA PRO A 522 12.88 -15.34 8.60
C PRO A 522 14.31 -14.76 8.52
N ARG A 523 15.03 -14.70 9.64
CA ARG A 523 16.42 -14.19 9.68
C ARG A 523 17.43 -15.21 9.13
N ARG A 524 17.20 -16.51 9.37
CA ARG A 524 18.14 -17.59 8.99
C ARG A 524 17.73 -18.33 7.72
N ASP A 525 16.44 -18.44 7.47
CA ASP A 525 15.90 -19.17 6.33
C ASP A 525 16.45 -18.58 5.02
N THR A 526 16.66 -19.49 4.06
CA THR A 526 17.04 -19.18 2.68
C THR A 526 15.81 -19.28 1.79
N TRP A 527 15.71 -18.40 0.80
CA TRP A 527 14.56 -18.35 -0.10
C TRP A 527 15.04 -18.21 -1.54
N THR A 528 14.56 -19.11 -2.40
CA THR A 528 14.70 -19.00 -3.85
C THR A 528 13.32 -19.01 -4.50
N VAL A 529 13.18 -18.23 -5.57
CA VAL A 529 11.94 -18.11 -6.34
C VAL A 529 12.24 -18.50 -7.76
N HIS A 530 11.44 -19.39 -8.32
CA HIS A 530 11.46 -19.71 -9.74
C HIS A 530 10.21 -19.13 -10.39
N THR A 531 10.35 -18.69 -11.62
CA THR A 531 9.27 -18.03 -12.37
C THR A 531 9.11 -18.68 -13.73
N LYS A 532 7.87 -18.67 -14.22
CA LYS A 532 7.52 -19.15 -15.55
C LYS A 532 6.52 -18.17 -16.15
N ILE A 533 6.86 -17.60 -17.31
CA ILE A 533 6.03 -16.64 -18.05
C ILE A 533 5.67 -17.25 -19.39
N GLU A 534 4.38 -17.46 -19.63
CA GLU A 534 3.85 -18.08 -20.86
C GLU A 534 2.83 -17.15 -21.52
N GLU A 535 2.91 -16.98 -22.84
CA GLU A 535 1.80 -16.40 -23.62
C GLU A 535 0.63 -17.40 -23.61
N ILE A 536 -0.56 -16.92 -23.29
CA ILE A 536 -1.77 -17.75 -23.19
C ILE A 536 -2.82 -17.23 -24.16
N TYR A 537 -3.61 -18.14 -24.73
CA TYR A 537 -4.65 -17.82 -25.71
C TYR A 537 -4.09 -17.07 -26.94
N ALA A 538 -2.91 -17.46 -27.41
CA ALA A 538 -2.24 -16.83 -28.55
C ALA A 538 -3.18 -16.68 -29.75
N ASP A 539 -3.88 -17.77 -30.10
CA ASP A 539 -4.80 -17.86 -31.25
C ASP A 539 -6.27 -17.57 -30.91
N ASP A 540 -6.60 -17.18 -29.67
CA ASP A 540 -7.97 -16.97 -29.19
C ASP A 540 -8.17 -15.53 -28.71
N LEU A 541 -8.28 -14.61 -29.68
CA LEU A 541 -8.47 -13.18 -29.43
C LEU A 541 -9.75 -12.90 -28.63
N LYS A 542 -10.84 -13.60 -28.93
CA LYS A 542 -12.12 -13.42 -28.24
C LYS A 542 -11.99 -13.68 -26.75
N LYS A 543 -11.32 -14.77 -26.37
CA LYS A 543 -11.09 -15.09 -24.96
C LYS A 543 -10.16 -14.11 -24.27
N LYS A 544 -9.13 -13.60 -24.96
CA LYS A 544 -8.28 -12.52 -24.43
C LYS A 544 -9.12 -11.26 -24.13
N GLN A 545 -9.98 -10.85 -25.07
CA GLN A 545 -10.88 -9.69 -24.92
C GLN A 545 -11.88 -9.89 -23.77
N GLU A 546 -12.52 -11.06 -23.68
CA GLU A 546 -13.46 -11.37 -22.58
C GLU A 546 -12.79 -11.28 -21.21
N ARG A 547 -11.57 -11.82 -21.08
CA ARG A 547 -10.78 -11.77 -19.84
C ARG A 547 -10.35 -10.35 -19.50
N PHE A 548 -9.96 -9.57 -20.49
CA PHE A 548 -9.61 -8.17 -20.32
C PHE A 548 -10.81 -7.35 -19.81
N VAL A 549 -11.97 -7.49 -20.44
CA VAL A 549 -13.21 -6.82 -20.02
C VAL A 549 -13.59 -7.20 -18.59
N GLN A 550 -13.46 -8.48 -18.21
CA GLN A 550 -13.69 -8.91 -16.83
C GLN A 550 -12.74 -8.24 -15.83
N MET A 551 -11.47 -8.09 -16.20
CA MET A 551 -10.46 -7.40 -15.40
C MET A 551 -10.80 -5.92 -15.23
N ARG A 552 -11.13 -5.19 -16.31
CA ARG A 552 -11.55 -3.78 -16.27
C ARG A 552 -12.84 -3.57 -15.46
N LYS A 553 -13.84 -4.46 -15.60
CA LYS A 553 -15.06 -4.43 -14.77
C LYS A 553 -14.74 -4.60 -13.28
N LEU A 554 -13.75 -5.44 -12.93
CA LEU A 554 -13.31 -5.58 -11.55
C LEU A 554 -12.67 -4.28 -11.03
N GLN A 555 -11.81 -3.63 -11.82
CA GLN A 555 -11.24 -2.31 -11.49
C GLN A 555 -12.34 -1.28 -11.25
N ALA A 556 -13.27 -1.15 -12.21
CA ALA A 556 -14.42 -0.26 -12.12
C ALA A 556 -15.24 -0.50 -10.83
N SER A 557 -15.46 -1.76 -10.44
CA SER A 557 -16.20 -2.10 -9.20
C SER A 557 -15.54 -1.66 -7.88
N VAL A 558 -14.33 -1.12 -7.94
CA VAL A 558 -13.56 -0.66 -6.77
C VAL A 558 -13.27 0.82 -6.86
N TYR A 559 -12.87 1.31 -8.03
CA TYR A 559 -12.52 2.72 -8.20
C TYR A 559 -13.73 3.61 -8.45
N LEU A 560 -14.77 3.09 -9.10
CA LEU A 560 -15.97 3.88 -9.33
C LEU A 560 -16.85 3.92 -8.07
N PRO A 561 -17.54 5.05 -7.84
CA PRO A 561 -18.53 5.16 -6.79
C PRO A 561 -19.57 4.04 -6.85
N SER A 562 -19.89 3.47 -5.69
CA SER A 562 -20.87 2.39 -5.57
C SER A 562 -22.11 2.88 -4.83
N ASN A 563 -23.28 2.74 -5.45
CA ASN A 563 -24.57 3.05 -4.82
C ASN A 563 -24.97 2.04 -3.72
N LYS A 564 -24.19 0.98 -3.47
CA LYS A 564 -24.47 0.01 -2.42
C LYS A 564 -24.22 0.61 -1.05
N LYS A 565 -25.29 0.73 -0.24
CA LYS A 565 -25.21 1.17 1.15
C LYS A 565 -24.37 0.21 1.99
N ASN A 566 -23.27 0.71 2.55
CA ASN A 566 -22.50 -0.01 3.55
C ASN A 566 -23.19 0.16 4.92
N PRO A 567 -23.54 -0.93 5.62
CA PRO A 567 -24.26 -0.85 6.91
C PRO A 567 -23.49 -0.08 7.98
N LEU A 568 -22.17 0.04 7.85
CA LEU A 568 -21.35 0.80 8.78
C LEU A 568 -21.51 2.32 8.63
N HIS A 569 -21.92 2.83 7.47
CA HIS A 569 -22.05 4.28 7.24
C HIS A 569 -23.07 4.90 8.20
N ALA A 570 -24.23 4.26 8.37
CA ALA A 570 -25.26 4.71 9.31
C ALA A 570 -24.79 4.67 10.79
N MET A 571 -23.84 3.80 11.13
CA MET A 571 -23.23 3.78 12.45
C MET A 571 -22.24 4.94 12.61
N PHE A 572 -21.36 5.15 11.64
CA PHE A 572 -20.35 6.23 11.70
C PHE A 572 -20.97 7.61 11.64
N LYS A 573 -22.02 7.81 10.83
CA LYS A 573 -22.78 9.05 10.78
C LYS A 573 -23.36 9.39 12.15
N ARG A 574 -23.99 8.42 12.83
CA ARG A 574 -24.51 8.61 14.19
C ARG A 574 -23.41 8.96 15.21
N ILE A 575 -22.22 8.35 15.09
CA ILE A 575 -21.07 8.68 15.95
C ILE A 575 -20.62 10.12 15.70
N SER A 576 -20.48 10.51 14.43
CA SER A 576 -20.08 11.84 13.99
C SER A 576 -21.06 12.92 14.46
N GLU A 577 -22.35 12.74 14.18
CA GLU A 577 -23.42 13.68 14.59
C GLU A 577 -23.49 13.85 16.11
N LYS A 578 -23.31 12.76 16.88
CA LYS A 578 -23.29 12.82 18.34
C LYS A 578 -22.11 13.65 18.84
N GLU A 579 -20.93 13.50 18.24
CA GLU A 579 -19.75 14.26 18.66
C GLU A 579 -19.90 15.75 18.34
N LEU A 580 -20.33 16.09 17.12
CA LEU A 580 -20.54 17.49 16.72
C LEU A 580 -21.56 18.21 17.61
N LYS A 581 -22.62 17.50 18.05
CA LYS A 581 -23.58 18.03 19.03
C LYS A 581 -22.96 18.28 20.41
N ASN A 582 -22.00 17.45 20.84
CA ASN A 582 -21.33 17.64 22.12
C ASN A 582 -20.29 18.78 22.08
N GLU A 583 -19.84 19.21 20.90
CA GLU A 583 -18.92 20.35 20.73
C GLU A 583 -19.63 21.71 20.64
N THR A 584 -20.90 21.70 20.28
CA THR A 584 -21.74 22.90 20.15
C THR A 584 -22.56 23.21 21.40
N GLN A 585 -22.59 22.29 22.37
CA GLN A 585 -23.14 22.44 23.73
C GLN A 585 -22.01 22.72 24.71
#